data_AF-A0A1B6ZAJ0-F1
#
_entry.id   AF-A0A1B6ZAJ0-F1
#
_cell.length_a   1.000
_cell.length_b   1.000
_cell.length_c   1.000
_cell.angle_alpha   90.00
_cell.angle_beta   90.00
_cell.angle_gamma   90.00
#
_symmetry.space_group_name_H-M   'P 1'
#
loop_
_entity.id
_entity.type
_entity.pdbx_description
1 polymer ?
#
loop_
_entity_poly.entity_id
_entity_poly.type
_entity_poly.pdbx_seq_one_letter_code
_entity_poly.pdbx_strand_id
1 'polypeptide(L)'
;MIRETRAPRPSHPFERVIPFIRLSGLALLALGLAIGLGWLSILPAEIGFVIAVVGLLEMLLIPAILRRLIRKKKDDFLIGNRPDDRADIRH
;
A
#
# COMPACT_ATOMS: atom_id res chain seq x y z
N MET A 1 43.29 -5.51 -0.76
CA MET A 1 42.24 -4.56 -0.30
C MET A 1 41.20 -4.46 -1.41
N ILE A 2 40.22 -5.38 -1.42
CA ILE A 2 39.23 -5.50 -2.50
C ILE A 2 37.92 -4.91 -1.96
N ARG A 3 37.49 -3.78 -2.52
CA ARG A 3 36.17 -3.18 -2.25
C ARG A 3 35.11 -4.08 -2.88
N GLU A 4 34.37 -4.80 -2.06
CA GLU A 4 33.08 -5.37 -2.45
C GLU A 4 32.16 -4.24 -2.90
N THR A 5 31.97 -4.12 -4.20
CA THR A 5 30.88 -3.37 -4.81
C THR A 5 29.57 -4.07 -4.47
N ARG A 6 28.94 -3.69 -3.35
CA ARG A 6 27.59 -4.16 -3.01
C ARG A 6 26.67 -3.86 -4.19
N ALA A 7 26.22 -4.91 -4.86
CA ALA A 7 25.20 -4.82 -5.89
C ALA A 7 23.97 -4.07 -5.33
N PRO A 8 23.34 -3.18 -6.12
CA PRO A 8 22.12 -2.51 -5.69
C PRO A 8 21.07 -3.58 -5.37
N ARG A 9 20.56 -3.57 -4.14
CA ARG A 9 19.47 -4.48 -3.73
C ARG A 9 18.33 -4.34 -4.74
N PRO A 10 17.71 -5.45 -5.19
CA PRO A 10 16.50 -5.36 -6.00
C PRO A 10 15.46 -4.60 -5.18
N SER A 11 15.15 -3.37 -5.59
CA SER A 11 14.04 -2.61 -5.02
C SER A 11 12.78 -3.38 -5.37
N HIS A 12 12.13 -3.97 -4.36
CA HIS A 12 10.90 -4.72 -4.57
C HIS A 12 9.89 -3.80 -5.29
N PRO A 13 9.20 -4.27 -6.34
CA PRO A 13 8.29 -3.43 -7.13
C PRO A 13 7.22 -2.73 -6.28
N PHE A 14 6.88 -3.33 -5.13
CA PHE A 14 5.90 -2.82 -4.17
C PHE A 14 6.31 -1.52 -3.47
N GLU A 15 7.60 -1.21 -3.31
CA GLU A 15 8.05 0.05 -2.69
C GLU A 15 7.67 1.27 -3.53
N ARG A 16 7.59 1.09 -4.86
CA ARG A 16 7.16 2.14 -5.78
C ARG A 16 5.65 2.35 -5.81
N VAL A 17 4.83 1.38 -5.38
CA VAL A 17 3.36 1.42 -5.48
C VAL A 17 2.71 2.14 -4.28
N ILE A 18 3.32 2.05 -3.09
CA ILE A 18 2.84 2.70 -1.87
C ILE A 18 2.59 4.22 -2.02
N PRO A 19 3.49 5.02 -2.63
CA PRO A 19 3.23 6.45 -2.81
C PRO A 19 2.07 6.74 -3.77
N PHE A 20 1.85 5.92 -4.80
CA PHE A 20 0.69 6.09 -5.70
C PHE A 20 -0.64 5.86 -4.98
N ILE A 21 -0.72 4.84 -4.11
CA ILE A 21 -1.92 4.59 -3.28
C ILE A 21 -2.19 5.76 -2.33
N ARG A 22 -1.15 6.39 -1.80
CA ARG A 22 -1.32 7.58 -0.96
C ARG A 22 -1.80 8.78 -1.77
N LEU A 23 -1.27 8.97 -2.98
CA LEU A 23 -1.69 10.04 -3.88
C LEU A 23 -3.13 9.85 -4.34
N SER A 24 -3.58 8.62 -4.62
CA SER A 24 -4.98 8.34 -4.97
C SER A 24 -5.90 8.67 -3.80
N GLY A 25 -5.58 8.18 -2.59
CA GLY A 25 -6.37 8.48 -1.38
C GLY A 25 -6.42 9.98 -1.07
N LEU A 26 -5.31 10.71 -1.24
CA LEU A 26 -5.26 12.16 -1.08
C LEU A 26 -6.13 12.88 -2.13
N ALA A 27 -6.10 12.43 -3.38
CA ALA A 27 -6.92 13.00 -4.45
C ALA A 27 -8.42 12.79 -4.19
N LEU A 28 -8.81 11.60 -3.73
CA LEU A 28 -10.18 11.29 -3.31
C LEU A 28 -10.61 12.15 -2.11
N LEU A 29 -9.74 12.31 -1.11
CA LEU A 29 -9.98 13.18 0.03
C LEU A 29 -10.24 14.63 -0.42
N ALA A 30 -9.36 15.18 -1.26
CA ALA A 30 -9.46 16.54 -1.76
C ALA A 30 -10.73 16.74 -2.62
N LEU A 31 -11.04 15.78 -3.49
CA LEU A 31 -12.25 15.80 -4.31
C LEU A 31 -13.51 15.77 -3.44
N GLY A 32 -13.56 14.87 -2.46
CA GLY A 32 -14.67 14.76 -1.53
C GLY A 32 -14.88 16.03 -0.73
N LEU A 33 -13.80 16.63 -0.21
CA LEU A 33 -13.87 17.92 0.49
C LEU A 33 -14.34 19.05 -0.42
N ALA A 34 -13.85 19.12 -1.65
CA ALA A 34 -14.25 20.15 -2.59
C ALA A 34 -15.74 20.05 -2.95
N ILE A 35 -16.28 18.83 -3.07
CA ILE A 35 -17.73 18.61 -3.26
C ILE A 35 -18.49 18.95 -1.97
N GLY A 36 -18.05 18.45 -0.81
CA GLY A 36 -18.72 18.62 0.48
C GLY A 36 -18.77 20.07 0.96
N LEU A 37 -17.75 20.87 0.62
CA LEU A 37 -17.69 22.31 0.90
C LEU A 37 -18.42 23.15 -0.15
N GLY A 38 -19.02 22.52 -1.17
CA GLY A 38 -19.78 23.22 -2.22
C GLY A 38 -18.92 23.95 -3.24
N TRP A 39 -17.61 23.67 -3.31
CA TRP A 39 -16.76 24.19 -4.40
C TRP A 39 -17.09 23.52 -5.74
N LEU A 40 -17.54 22.26 -5.70
CA LEU A 40 -18.06 21.53 -6.86
C LEU A 40 -19.51 21.10 -6.62
N SER A 41 -20.45 21.80 -7.25
CA SER A 41 -21.89 21.50 -7.17
C SER A 41 -22.34 20.33 -8.06
N ILE A 42 -21.43 19.40 -8.36
CA ILE A 42 -21.71 18.24 -9.23
C ILE A 42 -22.56 17.20 -8.49
N LEU A 43 -22.35 17.07 -7.18
CA LEU A 43 -22.97 16.08 -6.31
C LEU A 43 -23.47 16.75 -5.01
N PRO A 44 -24.46 16.15 -4.32
CA PRO A 44 -24.86 16.54 -2.97
C PRO A 44 -23.67 16.57 -2.01
N ALA A 45 -23.68 17.54 -1.08
CA ALA A 45 -22.59 17.74 -0.12
C ALA A 45 -22.35 16.49 0.75
N GLU A 46 -23.42 15.77 1.09
CA GLU A 46 -23.39 14.53 1.85
C GLU A 46 -22.52 13.47 1.14
N ILE A 47 -22.67 13.36 -0.18
CA ILE A 47 -21.87 12.44 -0.99
C ILE A 47 -20.41 12.89 -1.02
N GLY A 48 -20.15 14.20 -1.08
CA GLY A 48 -18.80 14.75 -0.97
C GLY A 48 -18.10 14.33 0.31
N PHE A 49 -18.77 14.43 1.46
CA PHE A 49 -18.20 13.99 2.74
C PHE A 49 -17.98 12.47 2.81
N VAL A 50 -18.88 11.65 2.25
CA VAL A 50 -18.67 10.20 2.16
C VAL A 50 -17.42 9.88 1.33
N ILE A 51 -17.26 10.52 0.17
CA ILE A 51 -16.07 10.37 -0.68
C ILE A 51 -14.80 10.77 0.08
N ALA A 52 -14.84 11.87 0.84
CA ALA A 52 -13.71 12.32 1.64
C ALA A 52 -13.32 11.28 2.70
N VAL A 53 -14.29 10.71 3.42
CA VAL A 53 -14.06 9.66 4.41
C VAL A 53 -13.48 8.40 3.75
N VAL A 54 -13.99 8.00 2.59
CA VAL A 54 -13.44 6.86 1.83
C VAL A 54 -11.99 7.12 1.43
N GLY A 55 -11.67 8.30 0.89
CA GLY A 55 -10.30 8.68 0.52
C GLY A 55 -9.34 8.67 1.72
N LEU A 56 -9.81 9.15 2.89
CA LEU A 56 -9.04 9.11 4.14
C LEU A 56 -8.77 7.67 4.58
N LEU A 57 -9.79 6.81 4.54
CA LEU A 57 -9.67 5.40 4.89
C LEU A 57 -8.73 4.68 3.92
N GLU A 58 -8.83 4.92 2.61
CA GLU A 58 -7.94 4.33 1.61
C GLU A 58 -6.48 4.70 1.85
N MET A 59 -6.22 5.98 2.15
CA MET A 59 -4.89 6.50 2.45
C MET A 59 -4.27 5.86 3.70
N LEU A 60 -5.09 5.42 4.67
CA LEU A 60 -4.62 4.87 5.95
C LEU A 60 -4.64 3.34 6.01
N LEU A 61 -5.76 2.70 5.61
CA LEU A 61 -5.97 1.26 5.71
C LEU A 61 -5.10 0.47 4.73
N ILE A 62 -5.06 0.84 3.45
CA ILE A 62 -4.31 0.08 2.45
C ILE A 62 -2.82 -0.02 2.82
N PRO A 63 -2.09 1.08 3.12
CA PRO A 63 -0.69 0.97 3.52
C PRO A 63 -0.48 0.34 4.90
N ALA A 64 -1.48 0.33 5.78
CA ALA A 64 -1.41 -0.40 7.05
C ALA A 64 -1.53 -1.92 6.84
N ILE A 65 -2.48 -2.36 6.03
CA ILE A 65 -2.70 -3.77 5.66
C ILE A 65 -1.49 -4.30 4.89
N LEU A 66 -1.00 -3.55 3.91
CA LEU A 66 0.15 -3.96 3.10
C LEU A 66 1.40 -4.14 3.97
N ARG A 67 1.63 -3.25 4.94
CA ARG A 67 2.72 -3.41 5.92
C ARG A 67 2.57 -4.63 6.81
N ARG A 68 1.34 -5.00 7.21
CA ARG A 68 1.10 -6.24 7.97
C ARG A 68 1.38 -7.49 7.13
N LEU A 69 0.92 -7.51 5.88
CA LEU A 69 1.12 -8.65 4.97
C LEU A 69 2.61 -8.86 4.64
N ILE A 70 3.37 -7.79 4.41
CA ILE A 70 4.81 -7.86 4.13
C ILE A 70 5.58 -8.40 5.34
N ARG A 71 5.24 -7.96 6.57
CA ARG A 71 5.88 -8.49 7.78
C ARG A 71 5.61 -9.98 7.98
N LYS A 72 4.35 -10.41 7.81
CA LYS A 72 3.98 -11.83 7.96
C LYS A 72 4.80 -12.73 7.02
N LYS A 73 4.94 -12.34 5.73
CA LYS A 73 5.79 -13.06 4.78
C LYS A 73 7.26 -13.10 5.19
N LYS A 74 7.78 -12.03 5.78
CA LYS A 74 9.17 -11.95 6.19
C LYS A 74 9.45 -12.82 7.41
N ASP A 75 8.52 -12.86 8.37
CA ASP A 75 8.63 -13.69 9.57
C ASP A 75 8.53 -15.19 9.21
N ASP A 76 7.61 -15.56 8.31
CA ASP A 76 7.51 -16.94 7.78
C ASP A 76 8.80 -17.38 7.04
N PHE A 77 9.46 -16.46 6.32
CA PHE A 77 10.73 -16.72 5.66
C PHE A 77 11.91 -16.88 6.65
N LEU A 78 11.92 -16.11 7.73
CA LEU A 78 12.97 -16.17 8.76
C LEU A 78 12.83 -17.39 9.67
N ILE A 79 11.63 -17.93 9.82
CA ILE A 79 11.34 -19.16 10.59
C ILE A 79 11.72 -20.44 9.80
N GLY A 80 12.22 -20.32 8.56
CA GLY A 80 12.72 -21.46 7.78
C GLY A 80 11.62 -22.29 7.10
N ASN A 81 10.44 -21.72 6.91
CA ASN A 81 9.33 -22.36 6.21
C ASN A 81 9.32 -21.87 4.75
N ARG A 82 10.41 -22.10 4.00
CA ARG A 82 10.42 -21.70 2.58
C ARG A 82 9.39 -22.56 1.83
N PRO A 83 8.58 -21.95 0.96
CA PRO A 83 7.66 -22.73 0.12
C PRO A 83 8.40 -23.74 -0.77
N ASP A 84 9.68 -23.48 -1.06
CA ASP A 84 10.57 -24.37 -1.82
C ASP A 84 10.91 -25.67 -1.06
N ASP A 85 10.92 -25.64 0.28
CA ASP A 85 11.24 -26.82 1.12
C ASP A 85 10.09 -27.84 1.13
N ARG A 86 8.89 -27.46 0.68
CA ARG A 86 7.72 -28.36 0.58
C ARG A 86 7.67 -29.13 -0.74
N ALA A 87 8.43 -28.71 -1.74
CA ALA A 87 8.43 -29.36 -3.06
C ALA A 87 9.16 -30.71 -3.06
N ASP A 88 10.03 -30.94 -2.07
CA ASP A 88 10.93 -32.11 -2.03
C ASP A 88 10.36 -33.31 -1.23
N ILE A 89 9.13 -33.22 -0.71
CA ILE A 89 8.51 -34.28 0.12
C ILE A 89 7.58 -35.19 -0.71
N ARG A 90 7.39 -34.94 -2.01
CA ARG A 90 6.68 -35.87 -2.90
C ARG A 90 7.70 -36.68 -3.71
N HIS A 91 8.18 -37.74 -3.07
CA HIS A 91 8.57 -38.97 -3.78
C HIS A 91 7.38 -39.56 -4.53
#